data_AF-A0A962M8U2-F1
#
_entry.id   AF-A0A962M8U2-F1
#
_cell.length_a   1.000
_cell.length_b   1.000
_cell.length_c   1.000
_cell.angle_alpha   90.00
_cell.angle_beta   90.00
_cell.angle_gamma   90.00
#
_symmetry.space_group_name_H-M   'P 1'
#
loop_
_entity.id
_entity.type
_entity.pdbx_description
1 polymer ?
#
loop_
_entity_poly.entity_id
_entity_poly.type
_entity_poly.pdbx_seq_one_letter_code
_entity_poly.pdbx_strand_id
1 'polypeptide(L)'
;MKKQKLLLTCILKDDSEYAMAERMLDSFMPYYDGLAVCLNGLSGKYTKLKKLIKKHGGEYIEITPQSHPKVYSKEEDGKWRFVSFAEARNASFELAAKMQEKENYDWWSWADVDDVLLHGEQLQDVAKKAKKAGMDEILFTYWYSVKVKPDGTFDEHDVVIDHVRERLLRPNVFKWISRLHEIAVPIDGNYKPKYAPYSFNREENQLCVWTHLTTETRVDKALERNAEILEIQVREEQRKDPRTLFYLAKVYADMKDPIKNTLAQELIKEYLQLSGWPEERSNAWELLGSLALRRKDTRKAIDFFHSAQREYPPRHMPYLLLAREYANVGDTEKADFYLDLVLNMPKPVSRTTIGNPFDIKMMAAGLAYNRAIRNNDIEGAIEWLKRRGQMMGNVDKEAIKILEDAKLYNDAGIWFHNLAKYLKDTGEPEKVDHLLKAVPKDMQQEPFIHIIAQELKKPKKWGKKEIAYMASGGGPAFEQWGPGSLKRGVGGSERAVIELSRAWVKKGYKVTVYGDPQDEAGEHEGVEYRPWYEFNWNDTFNILILWRSPHLMDREIKAKKIFMDLHDVASQIDWTDERMKKIDKIFFKSKYHRDMVPKLPEEKAVIISNGI
;
A
#
# COMPACT_ATOMS: atom_id res chain seq x y z
N MET A 1 15.06 48.28 4.48
CA MET A 1 16.41 47.87 3.98
C MET A 1 16.42 47.97 2.47
N LYS A 2 17.55 48.33 1.86
CA LYS A 2 17.69 48.48 0.41
C LYS A 2 17.35 47.16 -0.33
N LYS A 3 16.71 47.24 -1.50
CA LYS A 3 16.51 46.09 -2.41
C LYS A 3 17.85 45.42 -2.68
N GLN A 4 17.90 44.08 -2.67
CA GLN A 4 19.12 43.35 -3.04
C GLN A 4 19.16 43.15 -4.55
N LYS A 5 20.34 43.31 -5.16
CA LYS A 5 20.56 43.03 -6.57
C LYS A 5 20.86 41.57 -6.79
N LEU A 6 20.03 40.87 -7.55
CA LEU A 6 20.17 39.42 -7.79
C LEU A 6 20.57 39.16 -9.25
N LEU A 7 21.60 38.34 -9.45
CA LEU A 7 22.05 37.90 -10.77
C LEU A 7 21.68 36.43 -10.99
N LEU A 8 20.92 36.15 -12.05
CA LEU A 8 20.66 34.78 -12.47
C LEU A 8 21.75 34.30 -13.42
N THR A 9 22.26 33.09 -13.19
CA THR A 9 23.18 32.40 -14.10
C THR A 9 22.51 31.14 -14.67
N CYS A 10 22.73 30.85 -15.94
CA CYS A 10 22.26 29.59 -16.52
C CYS A 10 23.16 29.12 -17.66
N ILE A 11 22.99 27.84 -18.01
CA ILE A 11 23.62 27.21 -19.16
C ILE A 11 22.52 26.80 -20.14
N LEU A 12 22.69 27.09 -21.42
CA LEU A 12 21.73 26.71 -22.45
C LEU A 12 22.46 26.01 -23.59
N LYS A 13 21.88 24.93 -24.09
CA LYS A 13 22.47 24.12 -25.15
C LYS A 13 22.45 24.85 -26.47
N ASP A 14 21.31 24.92 -27.14
CA ASP A 14 21.16 25.58 -28.44
C ASP A 14 19.67 25.91 -28.71
N ASP A 15 19.36 26.45 -29.88
CA ASP A 15 18.00 26.85 -30.27
C ASP A 15 16.95 25.72 -30.16
N SER A 16 17.34 24.45 -29.98
CA SER A 16 16.41 23.36 -29.67
C SER A 16 15.76 23.49 -28.28
N GLU A 17 16.37 24.23 -27.36
CA GLU A 17 15.86 24.44 -26.01
C GLU A 17 15.05 25.74 -25.85
N TYR A 18 14.83 26.49 -26.94
CA TYR A 18 14.22 27.82 -26.90
C TYR A 18 12.93 27.90 -26.07
N ALA A 19 11.98 26.98 -26.29
CA ALA A 19 10.70 27.01 -25.59
C ALA A 19 10.84 26.80 -24.08
N MET A 20 11.80 25.96 -23.66
CA MET A 20 12.08 25.73 -22.24
C MET A 20 12.81 26.92 -21.63
N ALA A 21 13.81 27.46 -22.34
CA ALA A 21 14.53 28.65 -21.93
C ALA A 21 13.60 29.87 -21.77
N GLU A 22 12.63 30.03 -22.67
CA GLU A 22 11.61 31.09 -22.58
C GLU A 22 10.75 30.92 -21.33
N ARG A 23 10.19 29.73 -21.10
CA ARG A 23 9.42 29.41 -19.89
C ARG A 23 10.23 29.64 -18.60
N MET A 24 11.46 29.16 -18.55
CA MET A 24 12.36 29.36 -17.42
C MET A 24 12.56 30.87 -17.19
N LEU A 25 13.07 31.61 -18.19
CA LEU A 25 13.37 33.03 -18.03
C LEU A 25 12.13 33.87 -17.68
N ASP A 26 10.96 33.56 -18.25
CA ASP A 26 9.71 34.26 -17.93
C ASP A 26 9.30 34.04 -16.45
N SER A 27 9.61 32.89 -15.86
CA SER A 27 9.34 32.62 -14.44
C SER A 27 10.38 33.24 -13.47
N PHE A 28 11.64 33.36 -13.90
CA PHE A 28 12.71 33.85 -13.03
C PHE A 28 12.90 35.36 -13.13
N MET A 29 13.04 35.90 -14.35
CA MET A 29 13.49 37.27 -14.59
C MET A 29 12.61 38.38 -13.98
N PRO A 30 11.32 38.20 -13.65
CA PRO A 30 10.58 39.19 -12.86
C PRO A 30 11.21 39.50 -11.49
N TYR A 31 12.06 38.61 -10.97
CA TYR A 31 12.64 38.69 -9.62
C TYR A 31 14.15 38.93 -9.60
N TYR A 32 14.82 38.93 -10.76
CA TYR A 32 16.27 39.12 -10.90
C TYR A 32 16.59 40.43 -11.64
N ASP A 33 17.72 41.02 -11.29
CA ASP A 33 18.17 42.32 -11.84
C ASP A 33 19.18 42.14 -12.99
N GLY A 34 19.77 40.96 -13.14
CA GLY A 34 20.69 40.62 -14.23
C GLY A 34 20.62 39.16 -14.63
N LEU A 35 21.13 38.86 -15.83
CA LEU A 35 21.17 37.52 -16.41
C LEU A 35 22.52 37.28 -17.09
N ALA A 36 23.21 36.20 -16.71
CA ALA A 36 24.46 35.72 -17.31
C ALA A 36 24.27 34.31 -17.88
N VAL A 37 24.42 34.14 -19.20
CA VAL A 37 24.14 32.87 -19.87
C VAL A 37 25.38 32.29 -20.55
N CYS A 38 25.68 31.02 -20.30
CA CYS A 38 26.68 30.26 -21.07
C CYS A 38 25.99 29.40 -22.13
N LEU A 39 26.32 29.62 -23.41
CA LEU A 39 25.85 28.86 -24.56
C LEU A 39 26.85 27.75 -24.90
N ASN A 40 26.48 26.49 -24.69
CA ASN A 40 27.42 25.35 -24.68
C ASN A 40 27.18 24.27 -25.75
N GLY A 41 26.18 24.42 -26.62
CA GLY A 41 25.83 23.43 -27.63
C GLY A 41 26.83 23.31 -28.79
N LEU A 42 27.26 22.08 -29.07
CA LEU A 42 28.16 21.78 -30.20
C LEU A 42 27.58 22.14 -31.58
N SER A 43 26.26 22.41 -31.68
CA SER A 43 25.63 22.83 -32.93
C SER A 43 25.98 24.27 -33.33
N GLY A 44 26.36 25.13 -32.37
CA GLY A 44 26.59 26.56 -32.57
C GLY A 44 25.35 27.37 -32.99
N LYS A 45 24.15 26.78 -32.94
CA LYS A 45 22.91 27.43 -33.38
C LYS A 45 22.22 28.15 -32.23
N TYR A 46 22.46 29.45 -32.10
CA TYR A 46 22.00 30.25 -30.94
C TYR A 46 21.16 31.48 -31.32
N THR A 47 20.70 31.59 -32.56
CA THR A 47 20.08 32.82 -33.06
C THR A 47 18.83 33.19 -32.27
N LYS A 48 18.00 32.21 -31.91
CA LYS A 48 16.79 32.45 -31.13
C LYS A 48 17.12 32.70 -29.66
N LEU A 49 18.02 31.90 -29.08
CA LEU A 49 18.46 32.07 -27.69
C LEU A 49 19.10 33.44 -27.45
N LYS A 50 19.98 33.92 -28.33
CA LYS A 50 20.60 35.26 -28.21
C LYS A 50 19.57 36.38 -28.20
N LYS A 51 18.50 36.27 -29.00
CA LYS A 51 17.40 37.24 -28.99
C LYS A 51 16.63 37.20 -27.68
N LEU A 52 16.33 36.01 -27.18
CA LEU A 52 15.66 35.81 -25.90
C LEU A 52 16.47 36.37 -24.73
N ILE A 53 17.77 36.08 -24.67
CA ILE A 53 18.67 36.59 -23.61
C ILE A 53 18.66 38.13 -23.60
N LYS A 54 18.77 38.75 -24.79
CA LYS A 54 18.71 40.22 -24.92
C LYS A 54 17.34 40.79 -24.55
N LYS A 55 16.23 40.10 -24.84
CA LYS A 55 14.87 40.50 -24.43
C LYS A 55 14.78 40.65 -22.90
N HIS A 56 15.48 39.81 -22.14
CA HIS A 56 15.56 39.90 -20.69
C HIS A 56 16.75 40.72 -20.16
N GLY A 57 17.42 41.50 -21.02
CA GLY A 57 18.55 42.36 -20.62
C GLY A 57 19.82 41.60 -20.21
N GLY A 58 19.95 40.32 -20.57
CA GLY A 58 21.09 39.49 -20.19
C GLY A 58 22.33 39.64 -21.08
N GLU A 59 23.48 39.27 -20.53
CA GLU A 59 24.72 39.03 -21.26
C GLU A 59 24.91 37.52 -21.50
N TYR A 60 25.71 37.15 -22.50
CA TYR A 60 26.02 35.75 -22.78
C TYR A 60 27.47 35.53 -23.21
N ILE A 61 27.95 34.31 -23.01
CA ILE A 61 29.24 33.80 -23.51
C ILE A 61 28.99 32.56 -24.37
N GLU A 62 29.68 32.47 -25.51
CA GLU A 62 29.66 31.28 -26.37
C GLU A 62 30.93 30.48 -26.13
N ILE A 63 30.74 29.22 -25.73
CA ILE A 63 31.86 28.32 -25.46
C ILE A 63 31.93 27.23 -26.54
N THR A 64 33.15 26.83 -26.88
CA THR A 64 33.45 25.81 -27.89
C THR A 64 34.56 24.90 -27.37
N PRO A 65 34.80 23.73 -28.00
CA PRO A 65 35.95 22.90 -27.66
C PRO A 65 37.30 23.62 -27.73
N GLN A 66 37.41 24.70 -28.51
CA GLN A 66 38.64 25.50 -28.62
C GLN A 66 38.75 26.53 -27.50
N SER A 67 37.66 27.19 -27.11
CA SER A 67 37.71 28.23 -26.07
C SER A 67 37.65 27.65 -24.65
N HIS A 68 36.88 26.57 -24.44
CA HIS A 68 36.67 25.93 -23.14
C HIS A 68 36.79 24.40 -23.26
N PRO A 69 38.00 23.87 -23.54
CA PRO A 69 38.19 22.44 -23.82
C PRO A 69 37.74 21.54 -22.67
N LYS A 70 37.79 21.98 -21.41
CA LYS A 70 37.36 21.18 -20.24
C LYS A 70 35.86 20.86 -20.19
N VAL A 71 35.05 21.58 -20.95
CA VAL A 71 33.61 21.33 -21.06
C VAL A 71 33.33 20.14 -21.99
N TYR A 72 34.30 19.77 -22.82
CA TYR A 72 34.13 18.78 -23.88
C TYR A 72 35.20 17.69 -23.84
N SER A 73 34.84 16.49 -24.31
CA SER A 73 35.79 15.40 -24.57
C SER A 73 35.81 15.13 -26.08
N LYS A 74 36.98 14.79 -26.62
CA LYS A 74 37.10 14.29 -27.99
C LYS A 74 37.19 12.78 -27.95
N GLU A 75 36.17 12.12 -28.48
CA GLU A 75 36.07 10.66 -28.48
C GLU A 75 36.95 10.04 -29.57
N GLU A 76 37.14 8.72 -29.48
CA GLU A 76 37.93 7.92 -30.44
C GLU A 76 37.41 8.03 -31.89
N ASP A 77 36.10 8.27 -32.07
CA ASP A 77 35.48 8.52 -33.37
C ASP A 77 35.75 9.93 -33.92
N GLY A 78 36.55 10.73 -33.20
CA GLY A 78 36.96 12.08 -33.54
C GLY A 78 35.90 13.16 -33.24
N LYS A 79 34.72 12.80 -32.73
CA LYS A 79 33.66 13.76 -32.41
C LYS A 79 33.83 14.32 -31.01
N TRP A 80 33.38 15.57 -30.86
CA TRP A 80 33.28 16.20 -29.56
C TRP A 80 32.00 15.79 -28.85
N ARG A 81 32.11 15.57 -27.55
CA ARG A 81 31.01 15.33 -26.62
C ARG A 81 31.02 16.38 -25.52
N PHE A 82 29.84 16.78 -25.08
CA PHE A 82 29.71 17.59 -23.87
C PHE A 82 29.90 16.67 -22.66
N VAL A 83 30.79 17.03 -21.74
CA VAL A 83 31.16 16.15 -20.62
C VAL A 83 31.15 16.81 -19.24
N SER A 84 30.93 18.12 -19.12
CA SER A 84 30.99 18.76 -17.80
C SER A 84 30.00 19.92 -17.64
N PHE A 85 28.95 19.70 -16.84
CA PHE A 85 28.04 20.74 -16.40
C PHE A 85 28.72 21.76 -15.48
N ALA A 86 29.57 21.31 -14.55
CA ALA A 86 30.33 22.23 -13.69
C ALA A 86 31.21 23.20 -14.47
N GLU A 87 31.96 22.72 -15.47
CA GLU A 87 32.82 23.61 -16.27
C GLU A 87 32.00 24.60 -17.10
N ALA A 88 30.82 24.19 -17.60
CA ALA A 88 29.90 25.10 -18.28
C ALA A 88 29.30 26.15 -17.33
N ARG A 89 28.97 25.77 -16.09
CA ARG A 89 28.54 26.73 -15.06
C ARG A 89 29.68 27.64 -14.60
N ASN A 90 30.91 27.15 -14.56
CA ASN A 90 32.06 28.02 -14.29
C ASN A 90 32.22 29.07 -15.39
N ALA A 91 31.98 28.74 -16.66
CA ALA A 91 31.96 29.73 -17.73
C ALA A 91 30.85 30.78 -17.56
N SER A 92 29.67 30.41 -17.04
CA SER A 92 28.65 31.42 -16.68
C SER A 92 29.05 32.25 -15.46
N PHE A 93 29.78 31.68 -14.49
CA PHE A 93 30.34 32.43 -13.35
C PHE A 93 31.47 33.39 -13.77
N GLU A 94 32.28 33.05 -14.77
CA GLU A 94 33.27 33.97 -15.35
C GLU A 94 32.61 35.19 -15.98
N LEU A 95 31.48 34.99 -16.68
CA LEU A 95 30.67 36.09 -17.18
C LEU A 95 30.04 36.90 -16.04
N ALA A 96 29.48 36.22 -15.04
CA ALA A 96 28.90 36.85 -13.85
C ALA A 96 29.93 37.72 -13.10
N ALA A 97 31.18 37.27 -12.98
CA ALA A 97 32.27 38.04 -12.39
C ALA A 97 32.55 39.33 -13.17
N LYS A 98 32.56 39.28 -14.50
CA LYS A 98 32.71 40.48 -15.35
C LYS A 98 31.52 41.43 -15.21
N MET A 99 30.30 40.90 -15.07
CA MET A 99 29.11 41.72 -14.79
C MET A 99 29.20 42.34 -13.39
N GLN A 100 29.73 41.62 -12.40
CA GLN A 100 29.93 42.10 -11.03
C GLN A 100 30.86 43.33 -10.96
N GLU A 101 31.86 43.41 -11.84
CA GLU A 101 32.77 44.57 -11.94
C GLU A 101 32.04 45.84 -12.44
N LYS A 102 31.02 45.68 -13.30
CA LYS A 102 30.21 46.78 -13.83
C LYS A 102 29.07 47.16 -12.89
N GLU A 103 28.46 46.17 -12.26
CA GLU A 103 27.29 46.32 -11.41
C GLU A 103 27.42 45.45 -10.16
N ASN A 104 27.27 46.06 -9.00
CA ASN A 104 27.40 45.34 -7.73
C ASN A 104 26.15 44.51 -7.41
N TYR A 105 26.14 43.23 -7.79
CA TYR A 105 25.14 42.26 -7.34
C TYR A 105 25.45 41.78 -5.93
N ASP A 106 24.39 41.51 -5.16
CA ASP A 106 24.47 41.05 -3.78
C ASP A 106 24.49 39.52 -3.70
N TRP A 107 23.85 38.86 -4.67
CA TRP A 107 23.72 37.41 -4.74
C TRP A 107 23.75 36.94 -6.19
N TRP A 108 24.41 35.80 -6.43
CA TRP A 108 24.29 35.01 -7.63
C TRP A 108 23.35 33.84 -7.38
N SER A 109 22.60 33.46 -8.41
CA SER A 109 21.70 32.31 -8.41
C SER A 109 21.86 31.53 -9.69
N TRP A 110 21.26 30.34 -9.75
CA TRP A 110 21.24 29.54 -10.96
C TRP A 110 19.95 28.75 -11.14
N ALA A 111 19.66 28.45 -12.39
CA ALA A 111 18.53 27.62 -12.81
C ALA A 111 18.96 26.72 -13.98
N ASP A 112 18.33 25.54 -14.06
CA ASP A 112 18.37 24.71 -15.26
C ASP A 112 17.32 25.15 -16.26
N VAL A 113 17.56 24.87 -17.54
CA VAL A 113 16.68 25.29 -18.64
C VAL A 113 15.24 24.78 -18.50
N ASP A 114 15.05 23.70 -17.75
CA ASP A 114 13.75 23.09 -17.45
C ASP A 114 13.23 23.39 -16.04
N ASP A 115 13.90 24.26 -15.28
CA ASP A 115 13.39 24.77 -14.02
C ASP A 115 12.35 25.88 -14.24
N VAL A 116 11.42 26.01 -13.30
CA VAL A 116 10.59 27.20 -13.09
C VAL A 116 10.68 27.65 -11.63
N LEU A 117 10.55 28.95 -11.40
CA LEU A 117 10.52 29.53 -10.05
C LEU A 117 9.08 29.79 -9.62
N LEU A 118 8.70 29.24 -8.47
CA LEU A 118 7.42 29.54 -7.82
C LEU A 118 7.65 30.49 -6.64
N HIS A 119 6.70 31.40 -6.42
CA HIS A 119 6.73 32.37 -5.31
C HIS A 119 8.04 33.18 -5.23
N GLY A 120 8.58 33.57 -6.39
CA GLY A 120 9.85 34.28 -6.48
C GLY A 120 9.86 35.66 -5.81
N GLU A 121 8.68 36.23 -5.51
CA GLU A 121 8.54 37.49 -4.79
C GLU A 121 9.21 37.46 -3.40
N GLN A 122 9.32 36.27 -2.80
CA GLN A 122 9.94 36.10 -1.49
C GLN A 122 11.48 36.18 -1.52
N LEU A 123 12.11 36.01 -2.69
CA LEU A 123 13.58 36.01 -2.83
C LEU A 123 14.21 37.29 -2.28
N GLN A 124 13.58 38.43 -2.51
CA GLN A 124 14.09 39.72 -2.04
C GLN A 124 14.17 39.79 -0.52
N ASP A 125 13.20 39.23 0.19
CA ASP A 125 13.18 39.25 1.65
C ASP A 125 14.15 38.22 2.25
N VAL A 126 14.29 37.05 1.60
CA VAL A 126 15.30 36.06 1.98
C VAL A 126 16.71 36.61 1.79
N ALA A 127 17.02 37.16 0.61
CA ALA A 127 18.31 37.76 0.29
C ALA A 127 18.71 38.89 1.25
N LYS A 128 17.73 39.74 1.61
CA LYS A 128 17.88 40.80 2.61
C LYS A 128 18.26 40.26 3.99
N LYS A 129 17.53 39.25 4.48
CA LYS A 129 17.77 38.62 5.80
C LYS A 129 19.13 37.90 5.81
N ALA A 130 19.42 37.13 4.77
CA ALA A 130 20.67 36.40 4.59
C ALA A 130 21.88 37.33 4.63
N LYS A 131 21.83 38.45 3.87
CA LYS A 131 22.93 39.43 3.86
C LYS A 131 23.11 40.10 5.21
N LYS A 132 22.02 40.47 5.89
CA LYS A 132 22.07 41.05 7.24
C LYS A 132 22.69 40.06 8.25
N ALA A 133 22.40 38.77 8.11
CA ALA A 133 22.95 37.72 8.94
C ALA A 133 24.41 37.32 8.55
N GLY A 134 24.95 37.89 7.48
CA GLY A 134 26.29 37.57 6.98
C GLY A 134 26.41 36.14 6.49
N MET A 135 25.35 35.61 5.86
CA MET A 135 25.38 34.32 5.18
C MET A 135 26.10 34.44 3.83
N ASP A 136 26.77 33.37 3.42
CA ASP A 136 27.41 33.24 2.11
C ASP A 136 26.59 32.40 1.14
N GLU A 137 25.71 31.55 1.66
CA GLU A 137 24.93 30.58 0.88
C GLU A 137 23.54 30.38 1.50
N ILE A 138 22.51 30.29 0.66
CA ILE A 138 21.18 29.87 1.09
C ILE A 138 20.73 28.68 0.25
N LEU A 139 20.38 27.60 0.96
CA LEU A 139 19.92 26.35 0.38
C LEU A 139 18.39 26.37 0.31
N PHE A 140 17.81 26.37 -0.89
CA PHE A 140 16.36 26.33 -1.07
C PHE A 140 15.89 24.91 -1.34
N THR A 141 14.65 24.61 -0.94
CA THR A 141 13.94 23.43 -1.45
C THR A 141 13.91 23.47 -2.98
N TYR A 142 14.15 22.31 -3.58
CA TYR A 142 14.07 22.06 -5.00
C TYR A 142 13.18 20.85 -5.23
N TRP A 143 12.04 21.07 -5.89
CA TRP A 143 11.14 20.02 -6.35
C TRP A 143 11.73 19.42 -7.63
N TYR A 144 12.55 18.39 -7.44
CA TYR A 144 13.28 17.70 -8.51
C TYR A 144 12.36 16.88 -9.42
N SER A 145 11.22 16.43 -8.91
CA SER A 145 10.20 15.76 -9.72
C SER A 145 8.81 16.08 -9.18
N VAL A 146 7.93 16.52 -10.08
CA VAL A 146 6.52 16.83 -9.80
C VAL A 146 5.62 16.14 -10.81
N LYS A 147 4.43 15.72 -10.37
CA LYS A 147 3.36 15.25 -11.27
C LYS A 147 2.56 16.45 -11.77
N VAL A 148 2.75 16.79 -13.04
CA VAL A 148 1.98 17.86 -13.68
C VAL A 148 0.60 17.31 -14.08
N LYS A 149 -0.47 17.98 -13.63
CA LYS A 149 -1.86 17.63 -13.96
C LYS A 149 -2.14 17.89 -15.45
N PRO A 150 -3.18 17.28 -16.06
CA PRO A 150 -3.49 17.48 -17.48
C PRO A 150 -3.72 18.93 -17.91
N ASP A 151 -4.12 19.80 -16.98
CA ASP A 151 -4.31 21.24 -17.20
C ASP A 151 -3.01 22.07 -17.05
N GLY A 152 -1.88 21.41 -16.79
CA GLY A 152 -0.57 22.05 -16.61
C GLY A 152 -0.29 22.52 -15.18
N THR A 153 -1.22 22.33 -14.23
CA THR A 153 -1.06 22.77 -12.84
C THR A 153 -0.41 21.69 -11.96
N PHE A 154 0.18 22.11 -10.86
CA PHE A 154 0.70 21.24 -9.80
C PHE A 154 0.83 22.04 -8.50
N ASP A 155 0.85 21.34 -7.37
CA ASP A 155 1.04 21.93 -6.03
C ASP A 155 1.97 21.06 -5.17
N GLU A 156 2.14 21.40 -3.89
CA GLU A 156 3.04 20.67 -2.99
C GLU A 156 2.66 19.20 -2.77
N HIS A 157 1.42 18.81 -3.05
CA HIS A 157 0.96 17.42 -2.95
C HIS A 157 1.35 16.59 -4.17
N ASP A 158 1.69 17.24 -5.28
CA ASP A 158 2.12 16.60 -6.52
C ASP A 158 3.65 16.36 -6.57
N VAL A 159 4.38 16.79 -5.54
CA VAL A 159 5.85 16.62 -5.43
C VAL A 159 6.19 15.15 -5.15
N VAL A 160 6.97 14.56 -6.04
CA VAL A 160 7.45 13.17 -5.93
C VAL A 160 8.83 13.14 -5.28
N ILE A 161 9.75 13.98 -5.75
CA ILE A 161 11.14 14.02 -5.29
C ILE A 161 11.50 15.45 -4.94
N ASP A 162 12.04 15.65 -3.74
CA ASP A 162 12.61 16.93 -3.31
C ASP A 162 13.98 16.75 -2.65
N HIS A 163 14.75 17.82 -2.67
CA HIS A 163 15.97 17.99 -1.89
C HIS A 163 16.28 19.48 -1.74
N VAL A 164 17.37 19.81 -1.05
CA VAL A 164 17.84 21.21 -0.95
C VAL A 164 19.02 21.45 -1.88
N ARG A 165 19.04 22.62 -2.51
CA ARG A 165 20.11 23.08 -3.40
C ARG A 165 20.52 24.49 -3.10
N GLU A 166 21.79 24.78 -3.32
CA GLU A 166 22.39 26.10 -3.23
C GLU A 166 21.77 27.04 -4.26
N ARG A 167 21.01 28.07 -3.85
CA ARG A 167 20.30 28.95 -4.83
C ARG A 167 20.61 30.43 -4.66
N LEU A 168 21.04 30.88 -3.48
CA LEU A 168 21.65 32.20 -3.32
C LEU A 168 23.09 32.02 -2.88
N LEU A 169 24.01 32.41 -3.74
CA LEU A 169 25.45 32.30 -3.54
C LEU A 169 26.07 33.69 -3.47
N ARG A 170 26.97 33.90 -2.51
CA ARG A 170 27.74 35.14 -2.44
C ARG A 170 28.63 35.27 -3.68
N PRO A 171 28.61 36.43 -4.37
CA PRO A 171 29.43 36.65 -5.56
C PRO A 171 30.92 36.40 -5.31
N ASN A 172 31.60 35.80 -6.29
CA ASN A 172 33.05 35.55 -6.29
C ASN A 172 33.59 34.69 -5.13
N VAL A 173 32.75 33.95 -4.41
CA VAL A 173 33.19 33.03 -3.34
C VAL A 173 33.23 31.58 -3.79
N PHE A 174 32.38 31.19 -4.74
CA PHE A 174 32.13 29.80 -5.11
C PHE A 174 32.56 29.48 -6.55
N LYS A 175 32.86 28.20 -6.78
CA LYS A 175 33.07 27.58 -8.10
C LYS A 175 32.34 26.24 -8.16
N TRP A 176 31.98 25.81 -9.36
CA TRP A 176 31.37 24.51 -9.59
C TRP A 176 32.42 23.42 -9.74
N ILE A 177 32.13 22.24 -9.16
CA ILE A 177 32.90 21.01 -9.34
C ILE A 177 31.94 19.84 -9.64
N SER A 178 32.46 18.67 -10.03
CA SER A 178 31.71 17.46 -10.44
C SER A 178 30.98 17.62 -11.78
N ARG A 179 31.05 16.60 -12.66
CA ARG A 179 30.58 16.72 -14.06
C ARG A 179 29.07 16.70 -14.25
N LEU A 180 28.33 15.96 -13.41
CA LEU A 180 26.87 15.73 -13.54
C LEU A 180 26.05 16.11 -12.31
N HIS A 181 26.61 15.87 -11.12
CA HIS A 181 26.00 16.23 -9.85
C HIS A 181 26.78 17.40 -9.30
N GLU A 182 26.80 18.48 -10.06
CA GLU A 182 27.63 19.62 -9.76
C GLU A 182 27.22 20.26 -8.44
N ILE A 183 28.22 20.68 -7.67
CA ILE A 183 28.03 21.39 -6.41
C ILE A 183 28.88 22.66 -6.45
N ALA A 184 28.34 23.75 -5.91
CA ALA A 184 29.11 24.96 -5.69
C ALA A 184 29.94 24.80 -4.41
N VAL A 185 31.26 24.94 -4.53
CA VAL A 185 32.19 24.91 -3.40
C VAL A 185 33.01 26.19 -3.35
N PRO A 186 33.52 26.59 -2.17
CA PRO A 186 34.41 27.74 -2.06
C PRO A 186 35.62 27.66 -3.00
N ILE A 187 36.00 28.78 -3.59
CA ILE A 187 37.22 28.90 -4.41
C ILE A 187 38.46 28.64 -3.55
N ASP A 188 38.50 29.24 -2.36
CA ASP A 188 39.50 28.97 -1.31
C ASP A 188 39.04 27.78 -0.45
N GLY A 189 39.78 26.67 -0.52
CA GLY A 189 39.47 25.44 0.22
C GLY A 189 39.56 25.58 1.75
N ASN A 190 40.18 26.65 2.28
CA ASN A 190 40.20 26.94 3.71
C ASN A 190 39.00 27.77 4.16
N TYR A 191 38.25 28.36 3.21
CA TYR A 191 37.07 29.15 3.51
C TYR A 191 35.91 28.24 3.90
N LYS A 192 35.30 28.52 5.06
CA LYS A 192 34.10 27.81 5.52
C LYS A 192 32.89 28.72 5.33
N PRO A 193 32.07 28.50 4.28
CA PRO A 193 30.93 29.36 4.00
C PRO A 193 29.86 29.21 5.08
N LYS A 194 29.25 30.32 5.45
CA LYS A 194 28.06 30.32 6.31
C LYS A 194 26.85 30.05 5.44
N TYR A 195 26.15 28.95 5.71
CA TYR A 195 24.93 28.60 4.98
C TYR A 195 23.73 28.52 5.90
N ALA A 196 22.55 28.74 5.34
CA ALA A 196 21.28 28.49 6.02
C ALA A 196 20.26 27.84 5.06
N PRO A 197 19.44 26.89 5.54
CA PRO A 197 18.34 26.36 4.76
C PRO A 197 17.16 27.33 4.71
N TYR A 198 16.48 27.35 3.57
CA TYR A 198 15.15 27.90 3.34
C TYR A 198 14.28 26.75 2.82
N SER A 199 13.63 26.05 3.75
CA SER A 199 12.83 24.88 3.43
C SER A 199 11.40 25.29 3.14
N PHE A 200 10.81 24.77 2.07
CA PHE A 200 9.39 24.99 1.79
C PHE A 200 8.54 24.60 3.01
N ASN A 201 7.80 25.56 3.54
CA ASN A 201 6.91 25.40 4.68
C ASN A 201 5.74 26.38 4.56
N ARG A 202 4.57 25.84 4.26
CA ARG A 202 3.35 26.64 4.06
C ARG A 202 2.87 27.33 5.33
N GLU A 203 3.04 26.70 6.50
CA GLU A 203 2.61 27.25 7.80
C GLU A 203 3.46 28.48 8.20
N GLU A 204 4.74 28.46 7.84
CA GLU A 204 5.68 29.56 8.06
C GLU A 204 5.70 30.59 6.91
N ASN A 205 4.81 30.44 5.92
CA ASN A 205 4.79 31.26 4.70
C ASN A 205 6.13 31.25 3.95
N GLN A 206 6.83 30.11 3.95
CA GLN A 206 8.04 29.86 3.16
C GLN A 206 7.67 29.08 1.90
N LEU A 207 7.39 29.78 0.81
CA LEU A 207 6.75 29.21 -0.38
C LEU A 207 7.67 29.18 -1.61
N CYS A 208 8.75 29.97 -1.60
CA CYS A 208 9.66 30.06 -2.74
C CYS A 208 10.38 28.73 -2.99
N VAL A 209 10.24 28.22 -4.21
CA VAL A 209 10.75 26.90 -4.60
C VAL A 209 11.13 26.85 -6.07
N TRP A 210 12.23 26.15 -6.36
CA TRP A 210 12.60 25.77 -7.72
C TRP A 210 11.88 24.48 -8.08
N THR A 211 11.33 24.39 -9.28
CA THR A 211 10.65 23.19 -9.74
C THR A 211 11.19 22.73 -11.08
N HIS A 212 11.64 21.48 -11.15
CA HIS A 212 12.10 20.84 -12.38
C HIS A 212 10.93 20.28 -13.18
N LEU A 213 10.76 20.73 -14.43
CA LEU A 213 9.70 20.28 -15.34
C LEU A 213 10.29 19.43 -16.47
N THR A 214 10.26 18.11 -16.32
CA THR A 214 10.75 17.14 -17.32
C THR A 214 9.63 16.27 -17.91
N THR A 215 9.95 15.59 -19.02
CA THR A 215 9.07 14.61 -19.67
C THR A 215 9.73 13.24 -19.66
N GLU A 216 8.96 12.15 -19.66
CA GLU A 216 9.50 10.78 -19.67
C GLU A 216 10.53 10.55 -20.79
N THR A 217 10.23 11.04 -22.00
CA THR A 217 11.12 10.95 -23.17
C THR A 217 12.46 11.68 -22.99
N ARG A 218 12.52 12.71 -22.14
CA ARG A 218 13.77 13.42 -21.79
C ARG A 218 14.53 12.70 -20.69
N VAL A 219 13.84 12.04 -19.77
CA VAL A 219 14.47 11.22 -18.71
C VAL A 219 15.28 10.09 -19.32
N ASP A 220 14.73 9.33 -20.29
CA ASP A 220 15.45 8.23 -20.94
C ASP A 220 16.72 8.71 -21.67
N LYS A 221 16.60 9.79 -22.46
CA LYS A 221 17.75 10.39 -23.16
C LYS A 221 18.78 10.98 -22.19
N ALA A 222 18.34 11.50 -21.05
CA ALA A 222 19.23 12.01 -20.02
C ALA A 222 20.00 10.87 -19.34
N LEU A 223 19.37 9.71 -19.10
CA LEU A 223 20.04 8.54 -18.54
C LEU A 223 21.20 8.06 -19.40
N GLU A 224 20.99 7.91 -20.72
CA GLU A 224 22.04 7.49 -21.66
C GLU A 224 23.21 8.49 -21.72
N ARG A 225 22.90 9.78 -21.84
CA ARG A 225 23.92 10.85 -21.83
C ARG A 225 24.70 10.87 -20.52
N ASN A 226 24.01 10.74 -19.39
CA ASN A 226 24.64 10.75 -18.08
C ASN A 226 25.57 9.53 -17.91
N ALA A 227 25.18 8.36 -18.42
CA ALA A 227 26.06 7.20 -18.47
C ALA A 227 27.33 7.49 -19.29
N GLU A 228 27.20 8.05 -20.51
CA GLU A 228 28.34 8.40 -21.37
C GLU A 228 29.31 9.37 -20.67
N ILE A 229 28.78 10.42 -20.03
CA ILE A 229 29.59 11.40 -19.30
C ILE A 229 30.39 10.75 -18.16
N LEU A 230 29.75 9.87 -17.38
CA LEU A 230 30.39 9.18 -16.28
C LEU A 230 31.40 8.12 -16.76
N GLU A 231 31.10 7.41 -17.85
CA GLU A 231 32.04 6.46 -18.47
C GLU A 231 33.34 7.17 -18.93
N ILE A 232 33.21 8.35 -19.56
CA ILE A 232 34.35 9.17 -19.95
C ILE A 232 35.11 9.63 -18.69
N GLN A 233 34.39 10.12 -17.67
CA GLN A 233 35.03 10.56 -16.43
C GLN A 233 35.83 9.44 -15.75
N VAL A 234 35.23 8.26 -15.58
CA VAL A 234 35.88 7.09 -14.98
C VAL A 234 37.14 6.70 -15.76
N ARG A 235 37.10 6.78 -17.09
CA ARG A 235 38.24 6.49 -17.96
C ARG A 235 39.38 7.50 -17.77
N GLU A 236 39.07 8.79 -17.80
CA GLU A 236 40.05 9.87 -17.68
C GLU A 236 40.69 9.95 -16.28
N GLU A 237 39.88 9.77 -15.23
CA GLU A 237 40.37 9.77 -13.86
C GLU A 237 41.00 8.42 -13.45
N GLN A 238 40.95 7.41 -14.32
CA GLN A 238 41.43 6.05 -14.08
C GLN A 238 40.83 5.43 -12.81
N ARG A 239 39.51 5.59 -12.63
CA ARG A 239 38.74 5.09 -11.47
C ARG A 239 39.21 5.61 -10.10
N LYS A 240 39.94 6.73 -10.04
CA LYS A 240 40.49 7.26 -8.78
C LYS A 240 39.44 7.86 -7.85
N ASP A 241 38.32 8.36 -8.36
CA ASP A 241 37.25 8.93 -7.55
C ASP A 241 36.15 7.88 -7.29
N PRO A 242 35.99 7.39 -6.05
CA PRO A 242 34.95 6.43 -5.71
C PRO A 242 33.53 6.95 -6.00
N ARG A 243 33.29 8.27 -5.90
CA ARG A 243 31.96 8.84 -6.12
C ARG A 243 31.52 8.71 -7.56
N THR A 244 32.43 8.88 -8.53
CA THR A 244 32.12 8.67 -9.94
C THR A 244 31.68 7.24 -10.20
N LEU A 245 32.34 6.25 -9.57
CA LEU A 245 31.96 4.84 -9.67
C LEU A 245 30.55 4.61 -9.14
N PHE A 246 30.22 5.22 -7.99
CA PHE A 246 28.90 5.11 -7.40
C PHE A 246 27.80 5.73 -8.28
N TYR A 247 28.02 6.93 -8.80
CA TYR A 247 27.06 7.58 -9.70
C TYR A 247 26.87 6.80 -11.00
N LEU A 248 27.95 6.26 -11.57
CA LEU A 248 27.86 5.39 -12.74
C LEU A 248 27.02 4.14 -12.43
N ALA A 249 27.26 3.55 -11.25
CA ALA A 249 26.50 2.37 -10.82
C ALA A 249 25.01 2.67 -10.62
N LYS A 250 24.65 3.85 -10.09
CA LYS A 250 23.25 4.29 -9.98
C LYS A 250 22.59 4.36 -11.34
N VAL A 251 23.22 5.06 -12.30
CA VAL A 251 22.68 5.18 -13.66
C VAL A 251 22.52 3.80 -14.29
N TYR A 252 23.53 2.94 -14.19
CA TYR A 252 23.45 1.56 -14.69
C TYR A 252 22.40 0.70 -14.00
N ALA A 253 22.13 0.92 -12.71
CA ALA A 253 21.07 0.25 -11.98
C ALA A 253 19.68 0.70 -12.47
N ASP A 254 19.52 1.97 -12.84
CA ASP A 254 18.24 2.47 -13.36
C ASP A 254 17.97 2.07 -14.81
N MET A 255 19.02 1.74 -15.58
CA MET A 255 18.89 1.20 -16.93
C MET A 255 18.21 -0.18 -16.93
N LYS A 256 17.32 -0.40 -17.91
CA LYS A 256 16.64 -1.69 -18.18
C LYS A 256 17.54 -2.64 -18.98
N ASP A 257 18.83 -2.69 -18.67
CA ASP A 257 19.83 -3.51 -19.35
C ASP A 257 20.48 -4.49 -18.34
N PRO A 258 20.33 -5.81 -18.52
CA PRO A 258 20.91 -6.81 -17.62
C PRO A 258 22.44 -6.78 -17.51
N ILE A 259 23.14 -6.40 -18.58
CA ILE A 259 24.61 -6.27 -18.60
C ILE A 259 25.00 -5.06 -17.75
N LYS A 260 24.36 -3.90 -17.99
CA LYS A 260 24.60 -2.69 -17.17
C LYS A 260 24.24 -2.92 -15.71
N ASN A 261 23.15 -3.63 -15.41
CA ASN A 261 22.79 -4.01 -14.03
C ASN A 261 23.84 -4.91 -13.36
N THR A 262 24.55 -5.74 -14.12
CA THR A 262 25.66 -6.56 -13.59
C THR A 262 26.89 -5.71 -13.30
N LEU A 263 27.26 -4.81 -14.22
CA LEU A 263 28.32 -3.82 -14.01
C LEU A 263 28.03 -2.90 -12.82
N ALA A 264 26.76 -2.49 -12.63
CA ALA A 264 26.34 -1.70 -11.49
C ALA A 264 26.69 -2.39 -10.16
N GLN A 265 26.50 -3.70 -10.06
CA GLN A 265 26.83 -4.44 -8.84
C GLN A 265 28.33 -4.48 -8.57
N GLU A 266 29.14 -4.62 -9.60
CA GLU A 266 30.61 -4.61 -9.48
C GLU A 266 31.09 -3.24 -9.00
N LEU A 267 30.60 -2.17 -9.64
CA LEU A 267 30.91 -0.79 -9.27
C LEU A 267 30.45 -0.46 -7.84
N ILE A 268 29.26 -0.91 -7.42
CA ILE A 268 28.79 -0.71 -6.04
C ILE A 268 29.69 -1.42 -5.03
N LYS A 269 30.11 -2.67 -5.31
CA LYS A 269 30.99 -3.42 -4.40
C LYS A 269 32.36 -2.76 -4.27
N GLU A 270 32.91 -2.25 -5.36
CA GLU A 270 34.17 -1.49 -5.35
C GLU A 270 34.01 -0.19 -4.57
N TYR A 271 32.93 0.57 -4.82
CA TYR A 271 32.62 1.79 -4.07
C TYR A 271 32.53 1.53 -2.56
N LEU A 272 31.88 0.43 -2.15
CA LEU A 272 31.74 0.03 -0.74
C LEU A 272 33.09 -0.33 -0.07
N GLN A 273 34.17 -0.56 -0.81
CA GLN A 273 35.51 -0.74 -0.25
C GLN A 273 36.25 0.59 -0.07
N LEU A 274 35.86 1.62 -0.83
CA LEU A 274 36.59 2.88 -0.93
C LEU A 274 35.92 4.01 -0.14
N SER A 275 34.60 4.02 -0.03
CA SER A 275 33.87 5.11 0.62
C SER A 275 33.75 4.95 2.12
N GLY A 276 33.91 6.05 2.85
CA GLY A 276 33.64 6.14 4.29
C GLY A 276 32.35 6.88 4.66
N TRP A 277 31.53 7.33 3.69
CA TRP A 277 30.35 8.15 3.98
C TRP A 277 29.12 7.27 4.27
N PRO A 278 28.62 7.20 5.52
CA PRO A 278 27.65 6.17 5.90
C PRO A 278 26.29 6.27 5.16
N GLU A 279 25.80 7.48 4.90
CA GLU A 279 24.50 7.69 4.23
C GLU A 279 24.53 7.20 2.77
N GLU A 280 25.61 7.47 2.03
CA GLU A 280 25.78 7.05 0.64
C GLU A 280 26.08 5.54 0.55
N ARG A 281 26.85 4.99 1.51
CA ARG A 281 27.02 3.54 1.65
C ARG A 281 25.70 2.81 1.91
N SER A 282 24.83 3.39 2.73
CA SER A 282 23.47 2.88 2.95
C SER A 282 22.66 2.84 1.64
N ASN A 283 22.74 3.88 0.81
CA ASN A 283 22.11 3.91 -0.52
C ASN A 283 22.70 2.84 -1.46
N ALA A 284 24.01 2.63 -1.41
CA ALA A 284 24.68 1.59 -2.19
C ALA A 284 24.17 0.17 -1.86
N TRP A 285 23.97 -0.14 -0.58
CA TRP A 285 23.35 -1.42 -0.18
C TRP A 285 21.88 -1.53 -0.62
N GLU A 286 21.12 -0.44 -0.55
CA GLU A 286 19.73 -0.40 -1.05
C GLU A 286 19.64 -0.72 -2.55
N LEU A 287 20.58 -0.21 -3.35
CA LEU A 287 20.70 -0.53 -4.78
C LEU A 287 21.06 -2.00 -5.01
N LEU A 288 21.99 -2.58 -4.22
CA LEU A 288 22.30 -4.01 -4.29
C LEU A 288 21.07 -4.87 -3.98
N GLY A 289 20.28 -4.49 -2.95
CA GLY A 289 19.01 -5.13 -2.63
C GLY A 289 18.02 -5.07 -3.78
N SER A 290 17.85 -3.89 -4.39
CA SER A 290 16.97 -3.69 -5.54
C SER A 290 17.39 -4.54 -6.74
N LEU A 291 18.70 -4.63 -7.03
CA LEU A 291 19.23 -5.47 -8.11
C LEU A 291 19.08 -6.97 -7.80
N ALA A 292 19.16 -7.39 -6.53
CA ALA A 292 18.87 -8.76 -6.11
C ALA A 292 17.39 -9.12 -6.32
N LEU A 293 16.46 -8.21 -6.00
CA LEU A 293 15.03 -8.40 -6.24
C LEU A 293 14.71 -8.56 -7.73
N ARG A 294 15.37 -7.83 -8.63
CA ARG A 294 15.22 -8.01 -10.08
C ARG A 294 15.60 -9.42 -10.56
N ARG A 295 16.50 -10.09 -9.83
CA ARG A 295 16.89 -11.49 -10.05
C ARG A 295 16.06 -12.48 -9.24
N LYS A 296 14.99 -12.02 -8.58
CA LYS A 296 14.11 -12.79 -7.70
C LYS A 296 14.82 -13.42 -6.50
N ASP A 297 15.94 -12.83 -6.06
CA ASP A 297 16.69 -13.27 -4.89
C ASP A 297 16.30 -12.46 -3.64
N THR A 298 15.10 -12.72 -3.12
CA THR A 298 14.51 -11.98 -2.01
C THR A 298 15.32 -12.11 -0.71
N ARG A 299 15.89 -13.29 -0.44
CA ARG A 299 16.68 -13.50 0.79
C ARG A 299 17.94 -12.65 0.79
N LYS A 300 18.65 -12.61 -0.33
CA LYS A 300 19.84 -11.76 -0.46
C LYS A 300 19.49 -10.28 -0.44
N ALA A 301 18.33 -9.90 -0.99
CA ALA A 301 17.84 -8.53 -0.88
C ALA A 301 17.64 -8.12 0.58
N ILE A 302 17.03 -8.98 1.41
CA ILE A 302 16.88 -8.76 2.85
C ILE A 302 18.25 -8.53 3.51
N ASP A 303 19.25 -9.37 3.22
CA ASP A 303 20.62 -9.20 3.77
C ASP A 303 21.25 -7.85 3.38
N PHE A 304 21.03 -7.41 2.15
CA PHE A 304 21.46 -6.09 1.68
C PHE A 304 20.71 -4.96 2.37
N PHE A 305 19.41 -5.08 2.61
CA PHE A 305 18.65 -4.05 3.31
C PHE A 305 19.02 -3.93 4.80
N HIS A 306 19.35 -5.04 5.47
CA HIS A 306 19.97 -5.00 6.82
C HIS A 306 21.32 -4.27 6.79
N SER A 307 22.13 -4.52 5.75
CA SER A 307 23.40 -3.82 5.59
C SER A 307 23.18 -2.32 5.37
N ALA A 308 22.18 -1.93 4.57
CA ALA A 308 21.79 -0.54 4.39
C ALA A 308 21.36 0.13 5.69
N GLN A 309 20.56 -0.57 6.51
CA GLN A 309 20.13 -0.11 7.83
C GLN A 309 21.33 0.08 8.76
N ARG A 310 22.27 -0.88 8.79
CA ARG A 310 23.45 -0.85 9.66
C ARG A 310 24.39 0.32 9.33
N GLU A 311 24.60 0.62 8.04
CA GLU A 311 25.44 1.75 7.63
C GLU A 311 24.85 3.08 8.14
N TYR A 312 23.53 3.26 8.03
CA TYR A 312 22.92 4.54 8.40
C TYR A 312 21.46 4.39 8.92
N PRO A 313 21.30 4.11 10.22
CA PRO A 313 20.00 3.85 10.85
C PRO A 313 18.93 4.95 10.72
N PRO A 314 19.24 6.26 10.59
CA PRO A 314 18.20 7.30 10.50
C PRO A 314 17.40 7.37 9.19
N ARG A 315 17.62 6.47 8.22
CA ARG A 315 16.86 6.44 6.94
C ARG A 315 15.67 5.50 7.02
N HIS A 316 14.48 5.96 6.62
CA HIS A 316 13.24 5.17 6.65
C HIS A 316 13.19 4.04 5.63
N MET A 317 13.69 4.28 4.42
CA MET A 317 13.49 3.37 3.27
C MET A 317 14.01 1.93 3.52
N PRO A 318 15.23 1.72 4.09
CA PRO A 318 15.69 0.36 4.40
C PRO A 318 14.74 -0.46 5.27
N TYR A 319 14.12 0.16 6.30
CA TYR A 319 13.18 -0.53 7.17
C TYR A 319 11.86 -0.86 6.45
N LEU A 320 11.36 0.03 5.58
CA LEU A 320 10.17 -0.24 4.77
C LEU A 320 10.42 -1.38 3.78
N LEU A 321 11.60 -1.41 3.16
CA LEU A 321 12.02 -2.50 2.28
C LEU A 321 12.13 -3.82 3.05
N LEU A 322 12.70 -3.81 4.26
CA LEU A 322 12.72 -4.99 5.15
C LEU A 322 11.30 -5.44 5.50
N ALA A 323 10.42 -4.54 5.91
CA ALA A 323 9.03 -4.86 6.21
C ALA A 323 8.31 -5.52 5.02
N ARG A 324 8.48 -4.95 3.82
CA ARG A 324 7.94 -5.50 2.58
C ARG A 324 8.49 -6.90 2.26
N GLU A 325 9.81 -7.05 2.28
CA GLU A 325 10.41 -8.32 1.87
C GLU A 325 10.21 -9.44 2.91
N TYR A 326 10.15 -9.12 4.20
CA TYR A 326 9.77 -10.10 5.22
C TYR A 326 8.33 -10.58 5.03
N ALA A 327 7.40 -9.68 4.70
CA ALA A 327 6.04 -10.07 4.35
C ALA A 327 6.01 -10.99 3.11
N ASN A 328 6.82 -10.70 2.09
CA ASN A 328 6.91 -11.51 0.87
C ASN A 328 7.43 -12.93 1.12
N VAL A 329 8.30 -13.13 2.12
CA VAL A 329 8.79 -14.47 2.49
C VAL A 329 7.94 -15.16 3.57
N GLY A 330 6.82 -14.55 3.97
CA GLY A 330 5.87 -15.10 4.95
C GLY A 330 6.25 -14.89 6.42
N ASP A 331 7.31 -14.12 6.71
CA ASP A 331 7.71 -13.77 8.09
C ASP A 331 6.97 -12.50 8.53
N THR A 332 5.70 -12.66 8.89
CA THR A 332 4.82 -11.52 9.23
C THR A 332 5.20 -10.83 10.53
N GLU A 333 5.81 -11.54 11.48
CA GLU A 333 6.28 -10.96 12.74
C GLU A 333 7.40 -9.95 12.49
N LYS A 334 8.42 -10.31 11.71
CA LYS A 334 9.48 -9.34 11.35
C LYS A 334 8.94 -8.24 10.45
N ALA A 335 8.03 -8.56 9.54
CA ALA A 335 7.41 -7.54 8.68
C ALA A 335 6.76 -6.42 9.52
N ASP A 336 5.98 -6.81 10.54
CA ASP A 336 5.31 -5.87 11.43
C ASP A 336 6.29 -5.11 12.32
N PHE A 337 7.30 -5.78 12.87
CA PHE A 337 8.36 -5.15 13.65
C PHE A 337 9.04 -4.00 12.88
N TYR A 338 9.45 -4.24 11.63
CA TYR A 338 10.10 -3.22 10.82
C TYR A 338 9.15 -2.09 10.38
N LEU A 339 7.88 -2.41 10.14
CA LEU A 339 6.87 -1.40 9.85
C LEU A 339 6.63 -0.47 11.05
N ASP A 340 6.50 -1.03 12.26
CA ASP A 340 6.30 -0.26 13.48
C ASP A 340 7.48 0.65 13.79
N LEU A 341 8.71 0.20 13.56
CA LEU A 341 9.89 1.06 13.67
C LEU A 341 9.75 2.31 12.81
N VAL A 342 9.40 2.17 11.52
CA VAL A 342 9.27 3.30 10.60
C VAL A 342 8.14 4.24 11.00
N LEU A 343 6.99 3.69 11.39
CA LEU A 343 5.82 4.51 11.78
C LEU A 343 6.09 5.36 13.03
N ASN A 344 7.05 4.95 13.86
CA ASN A 344 7.49 5.69 15.05
C ASN A 344 8.75 6.56 14.83
N MET A 345 9.37 6.53 13.65
CA MET A 345 10.50 7.40 13.32
C MET A 345 10.03 8.86 13.12
N PRO A 346 10.88 9.87 13.40
CA PRO A 346 10.61 11.26 13.02
C PRO A 346 10.28 11.37 11.53
N LYS A 347 9.41 12.33 11.15
CA LYS A 347 9.04 12.53 9.74
C LYS A 347 10.30 12.69 8.86
N PRO A 348 10.30 12.16 7.62
CA PRO A 348 11.40 12.39 6.68
C PRO A 348 11.59 13.90 6.48
N VAL A 349 12.80 14.39 6.70
CA VAL A 349 13.19 15.78 6.43
C VAL A 349 13.97 15.79 5.11
N SER A 350 13.78 16.82 4.30
CA SER A 350 14.55 17.04 3.07
C SER A 350 16.05 17.14 3.40
N ARG A 351 16.90 16.42 2.67
CA ARG A 351 18.36 16.35 2.89
C ARG A 351 19.10 16.75 1.63
N THR A 352 20.41 16.89 1.73
CA THR A 352 21.30 17.13 0.58
C THR A 352 21.34 15.94 -0.38
N THR A 353 21.22 14.71 0.14
CA THR A 353 20.94 13.52 -0.68
C THR A 353 19.49 13.51 -1.12
N ILE A 354 19.25 13.19 -2.39
CA ILE A 354 17.90 13.02 -2.97
C ILE A 354 17.10 12.05 -2.11
N GLY A 355 16.03 12.55 -1.49
CA GLY A 355 15.04 11.75 -0.78
C GLY A 355 13.81 11.56 -1.66
N ASN A 356 13.05 10.49 -1.42
CA ASN A 356 11.73 10.33 -2.01
C ASN A 356 10.69 10.20 -0.89
N PRO A 357 10.28 11.33 -0.25
CA PRO A 357 9.32 11.30 0.84
C PRO A 357 7.96 10.76 0.42
N PHE A 358 7.58 10.96 -0.85
CA PHE A 358 6.36 10.41 -1.41
C PHE A 358 6.38 8.87 -1.37
N ASP A 359 7.44 8.24 -1.90
CA ASP A 359 7.60 6.79 -1.90
C ASP A 359 7.65 6.21 -0.49
N ILE A 360 8.31 6.90 0.46
CA ILE A 360 8.34 6.48 1.87
C ILE A 360 6.91 6.45 2.43
N LYS A 361 6.15 7.54 2.28
CA LYS A 361 4.78 7.65 2.79
C LYS A 361 3.85 6.63 2.12
N MET A 362 3.97 6.49 0.80
CA MET A 362 3.14 5.59 0.02
C MET A 362 3.45 4.14 0.42
N MET A 363 4.73 3.73 0.43
CA MET A 363 5.11 2.37 0.84
C MET A 363 4.67 2.06 2.27
N ALA A 364 4.86 2.97 3.23
CA ALA A 364 4.38 2.81 4.60
C ALA A 364 2.87 2.60 4.66
N ALA A 365 2.09 3.43 3.95
CA ALA A 365 0.63 3.31 3.90
C ALA A 365 0.16 2.01 3.23
N GLY A 366 0.87 1.55 2.18
CA GLY A 366 0.59 0.27 1.52
C GLY A 366 0.84 -0.93 2.44
N LEU A 367 1.96 -0.93 3.17
CA LEU A 367 2.28 -1.99 4.13
C LEU A 367 1.32 -2.00 5.32
N ALA A 368 0.95 -0.81 5.84
CA ALA A 368 0.00 -0.69 6.93
C ALA A 368 -1.42 -1.14 6.53
N TYR A 369 -1.85 -0.83 5.30
CA TYR A 369 -3.08 -1.38 4.71
C TYR A 369 -3.04 -2.91 4.65
N ASN A 370 -1.96 -3.49 4.11
CA ASN A 370 -1.82 -4.95 4.00
C ASN A 370 -1.83 -5.64 5.37
N ARG A 371 -1.18 -5.03 6.38
CA ARG A 371 -1.24 -5.50 7.77
C ARG A 371 -2.66 -5.46 8.32
N ALA A 372 -3.39 -4.37 8.09
CA ALA A 372 -4.75 -4.22 8.58
C ALA A 372 -5.68 -5.30 7.98
N ILE A 373 -5.60 -5.53 6.67
CA ILE A 373 -6.34 -6.62 6.00
C ILE A 373 -5.98 -7.98 6.59
N ARG A 374 -4.68 -8.29 6.76
CA ARG A 374 -4.23 -9.58 7.32
C ARG A 374 -4.76 -9.80 8.75
N ASN A 375 -4.87 -8.73 9.53
CA ASN A 375 -5.32 -8.79 10.92
C ASN A 375 -6.85 -8.66 11.08
N ASN A 376 -7.61 -8.63 9.97
CA ASN A 376 -9.04 -8.32 9.95
C ASN A 376 -9.41 -6.97 10.61
N ASP A 377 -8.47 -6.03 10.62
CA ASP A 377 -8.69 -4.65 11.08
C ASP A 377 -9.28 -3.84 9.92
N ILE A 378 -10.60 -3.92 9.78
CA ILE A 378 -11.33 -3.25 8.69
C ILE A 378 -11.23 -1.72 8.83
N GLU A 379 -11.26 -1.19 10.05
CA GLU A 379 -11.17 0.26 10.30
C GLU A 379 -9.80 0.79 9.88
N GLY A 380 -8.72 0.13 10.29
CA GLY A 380 -7.37 0.47 9.86
C GLY A 380 -7.20 0.33 8.34
N ALA A 381 -7.79 -0.70 7.72
CA ALA A 381 -7.73 -0.87 6.26
C ALA A 381 -8.40 0.30 5.52
N ILE A 382 -9.60 0.72 5.96
CA ILE A 382 -10.29 1.90 5.41
C ILE A 382 -9.45 3.17 5.58
N GLU A 383 -8.88 3.37 6.76
CA GLU A 383 -8.05 4.54 7.06
C GLU A 383 -6.84 4.62 6.11
N TRP A 384 -6.07 3.54 5.98
CA TRP A 384 -4.88 3.53 5.14
C TRP A 384 -5.21 3.63 3.65
N LEU A 385 -6.34 3.06 3.21
CA LEU A 385 -6.80 3.20 1.83
C LEU A 385 -7.20 4.65 1.51
N LYS A 386 -7.91 5.33 2.43
CA LYS A 386 -8.22 6.77 2.31
C LYS A 386 -6.95 7.61 2.24
N ARG A 387 -5.97 7.36 3.11
CA ARG A 387 -4.66 8.05 3.10
C ARG A 387 -3.91 7.86 1.79
N ARG A 388 -3.85 6.63 1.26
CA ARG A 388 -3.23 6.34 -0.05
C ARG A 388 -3.94 7.09 -1.18
N GLY A 389 -5.26 7.04 -1.20
CA GLY A 389 -6.05 7.70 -2.23
C GLY A 389 -5.89 9.22 -2.24
N GLN A 390 -5.79 9.84 -1.05
CA GLN A 390 -5.48 11.25 -0.90
C GLN A 390 -4.09 11.59 -1.47
N MET A 391 -3.06 10.79 -1.17
CA MET A 391 -1.70 11.00 -1.72
C MET A 391 -1.65 10.83 -3.25
N MET A 392 -2.47 9.93 -3.80
CA MET A 392 -2.52 9.69 -5.25
C MET A 392 -3.43 10.67 -6.00
N GLY A 393 -4.18 11.51 -5.29
CA GLY A 393 -5.24 12.34 -5.89
C GLY A 393 -6.44 11.54 -6.43
N ASN A 394 -6.54 10.25 -6.09
CA ASN A 394 -7.63 9.37 -6.50
C ASN A 394 -7.97 8.39 -5.38
N VAL A 395 -9.08 8.64 -4.69
CA VAL A 395 -9.59 7.77 -3.63
C VAL A 395 -10.45 6.67 -4.25
N ASP A 396 -10.04 5.41 -4.01
CA ASP A 396 -10.80 4.23 -4.43
C ASP A 396 -12.07 4.07 -3.58
N LYS A 397 -13.13 4.78 -3.99
CA LYS A 397 -14.42 4.81 -3.29
C LYS A 397 -15.11 3.44 -3.31
N GLU A 398 -14.87 2.63 -4.33
CA GLU A 398 -15.49 1.31 -4.45
C GLU A 398 -14.87 0.34 -3.45
N ALA A 399 -13.55 0.26 -3.38
CA ALA A 399 -12.87 -0.58 -2.40
C ALA A 399 -13.17 -0.13 -0.95
N ILE A 400 -13.25 1.19 -0.71
CA ILE A 400 -13.69 1.72 0.60
C ILE A 400 -15.11 1.28 0.92
N LYS A 401 -16.04 1.39 -0.03
CA LYS A 401 -17.44 1.00 0.18
C LYS A 401 -17.57 -0.49 0.50
N ILE A 402 -16.82 -1.36 -0.18
CA ILE A 402 -16.79 -2.80 0.11
C ILE A 402 -16.36 -3.06 1.55
N LEU A 403 -15.33 -2.36 2.04
CA LEU A 403 -14.87 -2.48 3.42
C LEU A 403 -15.89 -1.90 4.42
N GLU A 404 -16.54 -0.78 4.09
CA GLU A 404 -17.58 -0.16 4.91
C GLU A 404 -18.83 -1.07 5.01
N ASP A 405 -19.24 -1.71 3.92
CA ASP A 405 -20.34 -2.69 3.89
C ASP A 405 -19.98 -3.95 4.71
N ALA A 406 -18.74 -4.45 4.58
CA ALA A 406 -18.26 -5.58 5.38
C ALA A 406 -18.20 -5.24 6.89
N LYS A 407 -17.78 -4.01 7.23
CA LYS A 407 -17.79 -3.52 8.61
C LYS A 407 -19.22 -3.48 9.15
N LEU A 408 -20.15 -2.91 8.39
CA LEU A 408 -21.55 -2.83 8.79
C LEU A 408 -22.17 -4.20 9.02
N TYR A 409 -21.87 -5.17 8.14
CA TYR A 409 -22.33 -6.56 8.30
C TYR A 409 -21.82 -7.17 9.61
N ASN A 410 -20.54 -7.00 9.92
CA ASN A 410 -19.94 -7.49 11.17
C ASN A 410 -20.52 -6.79 12.42
N ASP A 411 -20.64 -5.46 12.37
CA ASP A 411 -21.22 -4.66 13.47
C ASP A 411 -22.67 -5.07 13.74
N ALA A 412 -23.46 -5.30 12.69
CA ALA A 412 -24.84 -5.76 12.82
C ALA A 412 -24.92 -7.11 13.56
N GLY A 413 -24.03 -8.05 13.26
CA GLY A 413 -23.94 -9.33 14.00
C GLY A 413 -23.62 -9.13 15.48
N ILE A 414 -22.67 -8.24 15.80
CA ILE A 414 -22.30 -7.89 17.19
C ILE A 414 -23.48 -7.25 17.93
N TRP A 415 -24.15 -6.27 17.33
CA TRP A 415 -25.31 -5.61 17.93
C TRP A 415 -26.44 -6.58 18.19
N PHE A 416 -26.68 -7.49 17.24
CA PHE A 416 -27.71 -8.50 17.35
C PHE A 416 -27.44 -9.47 18.51
N HIS A 417 -26.20 -9.94 18.66
CA HIS A 417 -25.79 -10.75 19.81
C HIS A 417 -25.92 -9.99 21.14
N ASN A 418 -25.44 -8.74 21.19
CA ASN A 418 -25.47 -7.93 22.41
C ASN A 418 -26.90 -7.62 22.86
N LEU A 419 -27.81 -7.32 21.93
CA LEU A 419 -29.22 -7.12 22.24
C LEU A 419 -29.86 -8.41 22.76
N ALA A 420 -29.59 -9.56 22.11
CA ALA A 420 -30.10 -10.85 22.58
C ALA A 420 -29.63 -11.17 24.00
N LYS A 421 -28.36 -10.90 24.31
CA LYS A 421 -27.77 -11.09 25.64
C LYS A 421 -28.41 -10.15 26.66
N TYR A 422 -28.55 -8.86 26.33
CA TYR A 422 -29.20 -7.88 27.18
C TYR A 422 -30.63 -8.31 27.54
N LEU A 423 -31.45 -8.71 26.55
CA LEU A 423 -32.82 -9.19 26.77
C LEU A 423 -32.88 -10.37 27.74
N LYS A 424 -31.97 -11.34 27.61
CA LYS A 424 -31.87 -12.47 28.53
C LYS A 424 -31.52 -12.00 29.94
N ASP A 425 -30.48 -11.19 30.08
CA ASP A 425 -29.91 -10.77 31.37
C ASP A 425 -30.86 -9.83 32.13
N THR A 426 -31.72 -9.07 31.43
CA THR A 426 -32.75 -8.22 32.04
C THR A 426 -34.08 -8.93 32.28
N GLY A 427 -34.16 -10.25 32.08
CA GLY A 427 -35.34 -11.04 32.41
C GLY A 427 -36.44 -11.06 31.35
N GLU A 428 -36.12 -10.72 30.10
CA GLU A 428 -37.03 -10.79 28.94
C GLU A 428 -36.59 -11.81 27.87
N PRO A 429 -36.16 -13.04 28.22
CA PRO A 429 -35.57 -13.99 27.27
C PRO A 429 -36.57 -14.48 26.21
N GLU A 430 -37.87 -14.31 26.40
CA GLU A 430 -38.90 -14.57 25.38
C GLU A 430 -38.80 -13.63 24.18
N LYS A 431 -38.27 -12.40 24.36
CA LYS A 431 -38.08 -11.46 23.24
C LYS A 431 -36.95 -11.88 22.30
N VAL A 432 -36.05 -12.77 22.74
CA VAL A 432 -35.00 -13.34 21.89
C VAL A 432 -35.60 -14.13 20.72
N ASP A 433 -36.77 -14.75 20.89
CA ASP A 433 -37.46 -15.44 19.80
C ASP A 433 -37.95 -14.49 18.70
N HIS A 434 -38.43 -13.31 19.09
CA HIS A 434 -38.83 -12.28 18.13
C HIS A 434 -37.61 -11.71 17.41
N LEU A 435 -36.51 -11.55 18.13
CA LEU A 435 -35.25 -11.09 17.58
C LEU A 435 -34.72 -12.07 16.52
N LEU A 436 -34.65 -13.37 16.84
CA LEU A 436 -34.22 -14.42 15.89
C LEU A 436 -35.08 -14.48 14.61
N LYS A 437 -36.38 -14.19 14.70
CA LYS A 437 -37.26 -14.08 13.52
C LYS A 437 -36.99 -12.85 12.65
N ALA A 438 -36.37 -11.82 13.22
CA ALA A 438 -36.02 -10.59 12.52
C ALA A 438 -34.64 -10.64 11.85
N VAL A 439 -33.90 -11.76 11.96
CA VAL A 439 -32.58 -11.91 11.34
C VAL A 439 -32.69 -11.84 9.82
N PRO A 440 -31.91 -10.97 9.15
CA PRO A 440 -31.80 -10.94 7.69
C PRO A 440 -31.41 -12.31 7.10
N LYS A 441 -31.97 -12.66 5.94
CA LYS A 441 -31.79 -13.99 5.32
C LYS A 441 -30.32 -14.40 5.12
N ASP A 442 -29.48 -13.44 4.75
CA ASP A 442 -28.04 -13.58 4.57
C ASP A 442 -27.29 -13.89 5.87
N MET A 443 -27.79 -13.41 7.02
CA MET A 443 -27.18 -13.65 8.34
C MET A 443 -27.70 -14.92 9.04
N GLN A 444 -28.82 -15.51 8.60
CA GLN A 444 -29.49 -16.61 9.31
C GLN A 444 -28.61 -17.85 9.50
N GLN A 445 -27.67 -18.09 8.58
CA GLN A 445 -26.77 -19.24 8.62
C GLN A 445 -25.45 -18.95 9.34
N GLU A 446 -25.25 -17.72 9.82
CA GLU A 446 -24.02 -17.34 10.49
C GLU A 446 -23.87 -18.05 11.85
N PRO A 447 -22.65 -18.43 12.24
CA PRO A 447 -22.42 -19.14 13.50
C PRO A 447 -22.95 -18.40 14.74
N PHE A 448 -22.93 -17.07 14.75
CA PHE A 448 -23.39 -16.28 15.90
C PHE A 448 -24.91 -16.41 16.15
N ILE A 449 -25.72 -16.61 15.10
CA ILE A 449 -27.16 -16.84 15.23
C ILE A 449 -27.45 -18.15 15.97
N HIS A 450 -26.66 -19.19 15.68
CA HIS A 450 -26.75 -20.48 16.35
C HIS A 450 -26.43 -20.37 17.83
N ILE A 451 -25.40 -19.59 18.18
CA ILE A 451 -25.03 -19.30 19.57
C ILE A 451 -26.19 -18.62 20.30
N ILE A 452 -26.82 -17.62 19.68
CA ILE A 452 -27.98 -16.93 20.28
C ILE A 452 -29.15 -17.91 20.49
N ALA A 453 -29.48 -18.72 19.48
CA ALA A 453 -30.57 -19.68 19.54
C ALA A 453 -30.37 -20.77 20.60
N GLN A 454 -29.12 -21.17 20.89
CA GLN A 454 -28.82 -22.22 21.86
C GLN A 454 -28.60 -21.70 23.29
N GLU A 455 -27.88 -20.59 23.44
CA GLU A 455 -27.41 -20.13 24.75
C GLU A 455 -28.28 -19.02 25.35
N LEU A 456 -28.94 -18.22 24.52
CA LEU A 456 -29.65 -17.03 24.97
C LEU A 456 -31.17 -17.21 24.98
N LYS A 457 -31.69 -18.04 24.09
CA LYS A 457 -33.11 -18.42 24.07
C LYS A 457 -33.48 -19.24 25.30
N LYS A 458 -34.62 -18.92 25.92
CA LYS A 458 -35.18 -19.71 27.03
C LYS A 458 -35.52 -21.14 26.57
N PRO A 459 -35.01 -22.19 27.23
CA PRO A 459 -35.36 -23.56 26.89
C PRO A 459 -36.86 -23.84 27.08
N LYS A 460 -37.47 -24.48 26.09
CA LYS A 460 -38.88 -24.90 26.11
C LYS A 460 -39.01 -26.26 26.79
N LYS A 461 -40.09 -26.43 27.57
CA LYS A 461 -40.57 -27.75 28.02
C LYS A 461 -41.69 -28.22 27.11
N TRP A 462 -41.48 -29.34 26.43
CA TRP A 462 -42.42 -29.90 25.46
C TRP A 462 -43.55 -30.67 26.15
N GLY A 463 -44.78 -30.47 25.68
CA GLY A 463 -45.99 -31.07 26.26
C GLY A 463 -46.11 -32.58 26.03
N LYS A 464 -47.02 -33.25 26.77
CA LYS A 464 -47.22 -34.72 26.71
C LYS A 464 -47.57 -35.28 25.32
N LYS A 465 -48.09 -34.45 24.42
CA LYS A 465 -48.44 -34.81 23.04
C LYS A 465 -47.66 -33.99 22.01
N GLU A 466 -46.45 -33.56 22.34
CA GLU A 466 -45.58 -32.83 21.41
C GLU A 466 -44.40 -33.70 20.95
N ILE A 467 -44.08 -33.60 19.65
CA ILE A 467 -42.99 -34.28 18.97
C ILE A 467 -42.08 -33.20 18.36
N ALA A 468 -40.79 -33.23 18.72
CA ALA A 468 -39.76 -32.52 17.99
C ALA A 468 -39.07 -33.51 17.04
N TYR A 469 -39.03 -33.19 15.76
CA TYR A 469 -38.36 -34.00 14.75
C TYR A 469 -37.18 -33.20 14.17
N MET A 470 -35.96 -33.52 14.63
CA MET A 470 -34.72 -32.95 14.10
C MET A 470 -34.32 -33.69 12.81
N ALA A 471 -34.78 -33.15 11.68
CA ALA A 471 -34.56 -33.66 10.33
C ALA A 471 -33.36 -32.97 9.65
N SER A 472 -32.23 -32.90 10.36
CA SER A 472 -30.93 -32.42 9.88
C SER A 472 -29.82 -33.12 10.66
N GLY A 473 -28.65 -33.31 10.04
CA GLY A 473 -27.42 -33.82 10.69
C GLY A 473 -26.72 -32.80 11.60
N GLY A 474 -27.33 -31.64 11.85
CA GLY A 474 -26.73 -30.50 12.58
C GLY A 474 -26.08 -29.46 11.68
N GLY A 475 -26.46 -29.43 10.40
CA GLY A 475 -25.97 -28.51 9.37
C GLY A 475 -27.01 -28.33 8.25
N PRO A 476 -26.72 -27.50 7.24
CA PRO A 476 -27.60 -27.31 6.08
C PRO A 476 -27.82 -28.64 5.34
N ALA A 477 -29.02 -28.83 4.78
CA ALA A 477 -29.32 -30.00 3.98
C ALA A 477 -28.62 -29.90 2.61
N PHE A 478 -28.24 -31.05 2.02
CA PHE A 478 -27.66 -31.07 0.67
C PHE A 478 -28.66 -30.58 -0.38
N GLU A 479 -29.92 -30.99 -0.25
CA GLU A 479 -31.06 -30.45 -1.00
C GLU A 479 -32.06 -29.85 -0.02
N GLN A 480 -32.44 -28.60 -0.26
CA GLN A 480 -33.45 -27.90 0.53
C GLN A 480 -34.83 -28.54 0.30
N TRP A 481 -35.57 -28.77 1.38
CA TRP A 481 -36.85 -29.45 1.31
C TRP A 481 -37.83 -28.94 2.37
N GLY A 482 -39.11 -28.94 2.00
CA GLY A 482 -40.21 -28.51 2.84
C GLY A 482 -41.52 -29.21 2.47
N PRO A 483 -42.64 -28.80 3.07
CA PRO A 483 -43.94 -29.43 2.83
C PRO A 483 -44.37 -29.41 1.35
N GLY A 484 -43.94 -28.41 0.56
CA GLY A 484 -44.24 -28.33 -0.86
C GLY A 484 -43.38 -29.23 -1.75
N SER A 485 -42.28 -29.79 -1.24
CA SER A 485 -41.35 -30.63 -2.03
C SER A 485 -42.02 -31.88 -2.60
N LEU A 486 -43.09 -32.40 -1.98
CA LEU A 486 -43.85 -33.53 -2.52
C LEU A 486 -44.43 -33.27 -3.92
N LYS A 487 -44.74 -32.02 -4.26
CA LYS A 487 -45.28 -31.64 -5.58
C LYS A 487 -44.21 -31.62 -6.67
N ARG A 488 -42.96 -31.37 -6.30
CA ARG A 488 -41.81 -31.23 -7.21
C ARG A 488 -41.00 -32.52 -7.36
N GLY A 489 -41.25 -33.50 -6.48
CA GLY A 489 -40.40 -34.67 -6.30
C GLY A 489 -39.38 -34.41 -5.19
N VAL A 490 -39.25 -35.36 -4.27
CA VAL A 490 -38.33 -35.29 -3.13
C VAL A 490 -37.83 -36.70 -2.79
N GLY A 491 -36.66 -36.79 -2.17
CA GLY A 491 -36.09 -38.05 -1.69
C GLY A 491 -37.05 -38.82 -0.76
N GLY A 492 -36.93 -40.16 -0.76
CA GLY A 492 -37.81 -41.03 0.02
C GLY A 492 -37.74 -40.78 1.53
N SER A 493 -36.59 -40.33 2.01
CA SER A 493 -36.30 -39.96 3.38
C SER A 493 -37.03 -38.69 3.84
N GLU A 494 -37.00 -37.64 3.03
CA GLU A 494 -37.70 -36.37 3.26
C GLU A 494 -39.22 -36.59 3.16
N ARG A 495 -39.65 -37.36 2.16
CA ARG A 495 -41.06 -37.77 2.02
C ARG A 495 -41.55 -38.49 3.27
N ALA A 496 -40.76 -39.40 3.83
CA ALA A 496 -41.12 -40.09 5.06
C ALA A 496 -41.32 -39.11 6.22
N VAL A 497 -40.43 -38.11 6.38
CA VAL A 497 -40.58 -37.09 7.43
C VAL A 497 -41.90 -36.33 7.28
N ILE A 498 -42.24 -35.90 6.06
CA ILE A 498 -43.48 -35.14 5.78
C ILE A 498 -44.72 -36.00 6.09
N GLU A 499 -44.79 -37.23 5.55
CA GLU A 499 -45.98 -38.08 5.70
C GLU A 499 -46.16 -38.60 7.13
N LEU A 500 -45.07 -38.99 7.81
CA LEU A 500 -45.12 -39.42 9.21
C LEU A 500 -45.58 -38.26 10.11
N SER A 501 -45.06 -37.05 9.88
CA SER A 501 -45.45 -35.87 10.64
C SER A 501 -46.94 -35.59 10.50
N ARG A 502 -47.49 -35.63 9.29
CA ARG A 502 -48.94 -35.51 9.04
C ARG A 502 -49.74 -36.61 9.73
N ALA A 503 -49.26 -37.86 9.70
CA ALA A 503 -49.94 -38.99 10.33
C ALA A 503 -49.99 -38.84 11.86
N TRP A 504 -48.94 -38.31 12.50
CA TRP A 504 -48.93 -38.03 13.93
C TRP A 504 -49.84 -36.85 14.29
N VAL A 505 -49.90 -35.80 13.47
CA VAL A 505 -50.88 -34.71 13.65
C VAL A 505 -52.31 -35.23 13.63
N LYS A 506 -52.66 -36.12 12.68
CA LYS A 506 -53.98 -36.78 12.63
C LYS A 506 -54.29 -37.62 13.87
N LYS A 507 -53.27 -38.09 14.60
CA LYS A 507 -53.42 -38.81 15.89
C LYS A 507 -53.49 -37.87 17.09
N GLY A 508 -53.50 -36.55 16.87
CA GLY A 508 -53.62 -35.53 17.90
C GLY A 508 -52.30 -35.12 18.57
N TYR A 509 -51.16 -35.37 17.91
CA TYR A 509 -49.87 -34.83 18.34
C TYR A 509 -49.63 -33.45 17.73
N LYS A 510 -48.94 -32.57 18.46
CA LYS A 510 -48.34 -31.36 17.87
C LYS A 510 -46.93 -31.73 17.40
N VAL A 511 -46.66 -31.54 16.12
CA VAL A 511 -45.39 -31.93 15.51
C VAL A 511 -44.65 -30.70 15.02
N THR A 512 -43.38 -30.58 15.41
CA THR A 512 -42.48 -29.56 14.87
C THR A 512 -41.29 -30.26 14.21
N VAL A 513 -41.08 -29.97 12.94
CA VAL A 513 -39.97 -30.49 12.13
C VAL A 513 -38.91 -29.40 12.00
N TYR A 514 -37.69 -29.70 12.44
CA TYR A 514 -36.52 -28.85 12.30
C TYR A 514 -35.67 -29.37 11.14
N GLY A 515 -35.67 -28.67 10.02
CA GLY A 515 -35.03 -29.09 8.77
C GLY A 515 -34.54 -27.89 7.97
N ASP A 516 -34.70 -27.91 6.66
CA ASP A 516 -34.32 -26.78 5.80
C ASP A 516 -35.47 -26.30 4.90
N PRO A 517 -36.58 -25.81 5.50
CA PRO A 517 -37.81 -25.48 4.77
C PRO A 517 -37.72 -24.17 3.97
N GLN A 518 -36.68 -23.36 4.17
CA GLN A 518 -36.48 -22.07 3.50
C GLN A 518 -37.73 -21.17 3.59
N ASP A 519 -38.26 -20.70 2.45
CA ASP A 519 -39.45 -19.86 2.36
C ASP A 519 -40.75 -20.61 2.73
N GLU A 520 -40.72 -21.93 2.94
CA GLU A 520 -41.84 -22.75 3.41
C GLU A 520 -41.79 -22.99 4.94
N ALA A 521 -41.02 -22.20 5.69
CA ALA A 521 -41.06 -22.23 7.14
C ALA A 521 -42.42 -21.75 7.67
N GLY A 522 -42.98 -22.46 8.65
CA GLY A 522 -44.29 -22.17 9.25
C GLY A 522 -45.20 -23.39 9.38
N GLU A 523 -46.47 -23.15 9.68
CA GLU A 523 -47.46 -24.21 9.85
C GLU A 523 -48.05 -24.66 8.51
N HIS A 524 -47.92 -25.94 8.20
CA HIS A 524 -48.48 -26.59 7.02
C HIS A 524 -49.18 -27.89 7.42
N GLU A 525 -50.49 -27.98 7.15
CA GLU A 525 -51.32 -29.15 7.47
C GLU A 525 -51.21 -29.59 8.94
N GLY A 526 -51.07 -28.62 9.84
CA GLY A 526 -50.91 -28.82 11.30
C GLY A 526 -49.52 -29.25 11.76
N VAL A 527 -48.55 -29.34 10.85
CA VAL A 527 -47.12 -29.55 11.16
C VAL A 527 -46.40 -28.20 11.11
N GLU A 528 -45.66 -27.87 12.16
CA GLU A 528 -44.80 -26.68 12.20
C GLU A 528 -43.42 -27.02 11.60
N TYR A 529 -43.02 -26.36 10.52
CA TYR A 529 -41.68 -26.51 9.93
C TYR A 529 -40.79 -25.33 10.33
N ARG A 530 -39.60 -25.62 10.84
CA ARG A 530 -38.61 -24.62 11.26
C ARG A 530 -37.23 -24.90 10.69
N PRO A 531 -36.41 -23.88 10.48
CA PRO A 531 -35.00 -24.06 10.18
C PRO A 531 -34.28 -24.84 11.30
N TRP A 532 -33.36 -25.72 10.91
CA TRP A 532 -32.64 -26.60 11.82
C TRP A 532 -31.81 -25.84 12.86
N TYR A 533 -31.32 -24.64 12.51
CA TYR A 533 -30.53 -23.78 13.38
C TYR A 533 -31.35 -23.14 14.52
N GLU A 534 -32.68 -23.19 14.47
CA GLU A 534 -33.55 -22.80 15.59
C GLU A 534 -33.71 -23.90 16.66
N PHE A 535 -33.19 -25.10 16.42
CA PHE A 535 -33.29 -26.22 17.35
C PHE A 535 -32.48 -25.94 18.62
N ASN A 536 -33.15 -25.87 19.78
CA ASN A 536 -32.49 -25.64 21.05
C ASN A 536 -32.23 -26.98 21.77
N TRP A 537 -30.97 -27.40 21.81
CA TRP A 537 -30.55 -28.63 22.49
C TRP A 537 -30.79 -28.63 24.01
N ASN A 538 -31.00 -27.45 24.62
CA ASN A 538 -31.29 -27.33 26.04
C ASN A 538 -32.77 -27.54 26.42
N ASP A 539 -33.65 -27.65 25.41
CA ASP A 539 -35.07 -27.96 25.62
C ASP A 539 -35.27 -29.28 26.36
N THR A 540 -36.41 -29.41 27.05
CA THR A 540 -36.84 -30.68 27.64
C THR A 540 -37.95 -31.28 26.80
N PHE A 541 -37.61 -32.27 25.99
CA PHE A 541 -38.51 -32.91 25.03
C PHE A 541 -39.41 -33.98 25.66
N ASN A 542 -40.62 -34.12 25.15
CA ASN A 542 -41.46 -35.28 25.44
C ASN A 542 -41.10 -36.44 24.51
N ILE A 543 -41.18 -36.19 23.19
CA ILE A 543 -40.67 -37.11 22.16
C ILE A 543 -39.72 -36.32 21.27
N LEU A 544 -38.48 -36.80 21.13
CA LEU A 544 -37.50 -36.31 20.18
C LEU A 544 -37.21 -37.40 19.15
N ILE A 545 -37.29 -37.06 17.87
CA ILE A 545 -36.90 -37.92 16.76
C ILE A 545 -35.69 -37.28 16.09
N LEU A 546 -34.59 -38.03 16.03
CA LEU A 546 -33.38 -37.66 15.29
C LEU A 546 -33.40 -38.36 13.94
N TRP A 547 -32.84 -37.72 12.92
CA TRP A 547 -32.88 -38.21 11.54
C TRP A 547 -31.49 -38.57 11.05
N ARG A 548 -31.34 -39.78 10.49
CA ARG A 548 -30.15 -40.31 9.77
C ARG A 548 -28.84 -40.43 10.55
N SER A 549 -28.53 -39.51 11.45
CA SER A 549 -27.19 -39.16 11.92
C SER A 549 -26.94 -39.62 13.37
N PRO A 550 -26.28 -40.77 13.60
CA PRO A 550 -26.09 -41.31 14.95
C PRO A 550 -25.22 -40.43 15.85
N HIS A 551 -24.31 -39.61 15.30
CA HIS A 551 -23.45 -38.70 16.06
C HIS A 551 -24.22 -37.66 16.87
N LEU A 552 -25.46 -37.35 16.50
CA LEU A 552 -26.31 -36.45 17.28
C LEU A 552 -26.61 -36.99 18.70
N MET A 553 -26.50 -38.31 18.90
CA MET A 553 -26.67 -38.96 20.21
C MET A 553 -25.50 -38.74 21.18
N ASP A 554 -24.39 -38.16 20.71
CA ASP A 554 -23.24 -37.84 21.56
C ASP A 554 -23.50 -36.57 22.40
N ARG A 555 -24.54 -35.81 22.06
CA ARG A 555 -24.99 -34.63 22.81
C ARG A 555 -25.71 -35.03 24.10
N GLU A 556 -25.72 -34.13 25.07
CA GLU A 556 -26.62 -34.23 26.21
C GLU A 556 -28.04 -33.86 25.77
N ILE A 557 -28.97 -34.82 25.85
CA ILE A 557 -30.36 -34.65 25.42
C ILE A 557 -31.29 -34.88 26.61
N LYS A 558 -32.19 -33.92 26.85
CA LYS A 558 -33.24 -34.03 27.88
C LYS A 558 -34.56 -34.41 27.22
N ALA A 559 -34.85 -35.71 27.12
CA ALA A 559 -36.08 -36.20 26.50
C ALA A 559 -36.69 -37.37 27.27
N LYS A 560 -38.03 -37.49 27.28
CA LYS A 560 -38.69 -38.71 27.82
C LYS A 560 -38.60 -39.89 26.87
N LYS A 561 -38.62 -39.61 25.56
CA LYS A 561 -38.45 -40.60 24.49
C LYS A 561 -37.54 -40.04 23.41
N ILE A 562 -36.54 -40.82 23.03
CA ILE A 562 -35.63 -40.54 21.92
C ILE A 562 -35.76 -41.64 20.89
N PHE A 563 -36.08 -41.26 19.65
CA PHE A 563 -36.12 -42.17 18.51
C PHE A 563 -35.12 -41.72 17.44
N MET A 564 -34.62 -42.68 16.65
CA MET A 564 -33.85 -42.40 15.44
C MET A 564 -34.65 -42.91 14.25
N ASP A 565 -34.99 -42.02 13.32
CA ASP A 565 -35.47 -42.41 12.00
C ASP A 565 -34.27 -42.59 11.06
N LEU A 566 -33.86 -43.84 10.87
CA LEU A 566 -32.63 -44.19 10.16
C LEU A 566 -32.95 -44.51 8.70
N HIS A 567 -32.36 -43.73 7.78
CA HIS A 567 -32.60 -43.87 6.33
C HIS A 567 -31.38 -44.35 5.55
N ASP A 568 -30.19 -43.94 5.98
CA ASP A 568 -28.95 -44.25 5.29
C ASP A 568 -28.44 -45.64 5.64
N VAL A 569 -27.50 -46.17 4.85
CA VAL A 569 -26.82 -47.43 5.14
C VAL A 569 -26.15 -47.33 6.52
N ALA A 570 -26.52 -48.21 7.43
CA ALA A 570 -26.02 -48.22 8.79
C ALA A 570 -24.74 -49.06 8.92
N SER A 571 -23.84 -48.64 9.80
CA SER A 571 -22.71 -49.46 10.26
C SER A 571 -22.82 -49.68 11.75
N GLN A 572 -22.53 -50.90 12.21
CA GLN A 572 -22.47 -51.22 13.64
C GLN A 572 -21.45 -50.35 14.40
N ILE A 573 -20.42 -49.83 13.71
CA ILE A 573 -19.39 -48.97 14.32
C ILE A 573 -19.99 -47.64 14.80
N ASP A 574 -20.98 -47.11 14.08
CA ASP A 574 -21.64 -45.84 14.43
C ASP A 574 -22.67 -46.00 15.55
N TRP A 575 -22.97 -47.23 15.98
CA TRP A 575 -23.92 -47.53 17.05
C TRP A 575 -23.19 -48.09 18.26
N THR A 576 -22.52 -47.20 18.99
CA THR A 576 -21.83 -47.53 20.24
C THR A 576 -22.84 -47.92 21.33
N ASP A 577 -22.37 -48.65 22.35
CA ASP A 577 -23.20 -49.04 23.49
C ASP A 577 -23.82 -47.83 24.20
N GLU A 578 -23.10 -46.70 24.24
CA GLU A 578 -23.60 -45.45 24.82
C GLU A 578 -24.78 -44.88 24.01
N ARG A 579 -24.64 -44.78 22.69
CA ARG A 579 -25.72 -44.30 21.79
C ARG A 579 -26.93 -45.23 21.88
N MET A 580 -26.71 -46.55 21.83
CA MET A 580 -27.76 -47.57 21.94
C MET A 580 -28.44 -47.56 23.31
N LYS A 581 -27.75 -47.18 24.39
CA LYS A 581 -28.36 -47.05 25.72
C LYS A 581 -29.30 -45.85 25.80
N LYS A 582 -28.91 -44.70 25.24
CA LYS A 582 -29.69 -43.45 25.26
C LYS A 582 -30.98 -43.52 24.44
N ILE A 583 -31.00 -44.30 23.36
CA ILE A 583 -32.14 -44.38 22.44
C ILE A 583 -33.23 -45.36 22.92
N ASP A 584 -34.50 -45.00 22.71
CA ASP A 584 -35.63 -45.89 22.99
C ASP A 584 -35.94 -46.83 21.83
N LYS A 585 -35.98 -46.30 20.60
CA LYS A 585 -36.27 -47.05 19.38
C LYS A 585 -35.51 -46.51 18.17
N ILE A 586 -35.10 -47.40 17.27
CA ILE A 586 -34.60 -47.06 15.94
C ILE A 586 -35.61 -47.56 14.90
N PHE A 587 -35.98 -46.68 13.98
CA PHE A 587 -36.88 -46.99 12.87
C PHE A 587 -36.04 -47.38 11.65
N PHE A 588 -36.06 -48.66 11.31
CA PHE A 588 -35.40 -49.24 10.16
C PHE A 588 -36.37 -49.36 8.97
N LYS A 589 -35.83 -49.36 7.76
CA LYS A 589 -36.65 -49.36 6.52
C LYS A 589 -36.96 -50.74 5.98
N SER A 590 -36.22 -51.75 6.44
CA SER A 590 -36.40 -53.14 6.08
C SER A 590 -35.73 -54.03 7.12
N LYS A 591 -36.01 -55.34 7.04
CA LYS A 591 -35.28 -56.33 7.85
C LYS A 591 -33.77 -56.29 7.55
N TYR A 592 -33.39 -56.16 6.28
CA TYR A 592 -32.00 -56.01 5.87
C TYR A 592 -31.32 -54.79 6.52
N HIS A 593 -32.00 -53.64 6.57
CA HIS A 593 -31.46 -52.45 7.22
C HIS A 593 -31.28 -52.67 8.74
N ARG A 594 -32.23 -53.34 9.40
CA ARG A 594 -32.10 -53.74 10.81
C ARG A 594 -30.90 -54.67 11.06
N ASP A 595 -30.65 -55.60 10.13
CA ASP A 595 -29.54 -56.56 10.23
C ASP A 595 -28.15 -55.88 10.16
N MET A 596 -28.06 -54.63 9.69
CA MET A 596 -26.81 -53.86 9.67
C MET A 596 -26.34 -53.39 11.06
N VAL A 597 -27.23 -53.41 12.07
CA VAL A 597 -26.92 -53.02 13.46
C VAL A 597 -27.17 -54.21 14.39
N PRO A 598 -26.46 -55.34 14.24
CA PRO A 598 -26.79 -56.60 14.89
C PRO A 598 -26.74 -56.55 16.42
N LYS A 599 -25.99 -55.63 17.02
CA LYS A 599 -25.89 -55.49 18.48
C LYS A 599 -27.06 -54.74 19.12
N LEU A 600 -27.92 -54.09 18.33
CA LEU A 600 -29.09 -53.42 18.88
C LEU A 600 -30.07 -54.46 19.45
N PRO A 601 -30.57 -54.30 20.69
CA PRO A 601 -31.60 -55.18 21.22
C PRO A 601 -32.89 -55.12 20.40
N GLU A 602 -33.59 -56.26 20.27
CA GLU A 602 -34.75 -56.37 19.38
C GLU A 602 -35.92 -55.51 19.86
N GLU A 603 -36.07 -55.34 21.17
CA GLU A 603 -37.03 -54.42 21.76
C GLU A 603 -36.74 -52.96 21.46
N LYS A 604 -35.57 -52.60 20.91
CA LYS A 604 -35.24 -51.25 20.43
C LYS A 604 -35.40 -51.10 18.92
N ALA A 605 -35.65 -52.17 18.19
CA ALA A 605 -35.84 -52.15 16.75
C ALA A 605 -37.31 -52.01 16.38
N VAL A 606 -37.61 -51.18 15.37
CA VAL A 606 -38.92 -51.15 14.71
C VAL A 606 -38.68 -51.03 13.22
N ILE A 607 -39.39 -51.82 12.41
CA ILE A 607 -39.39 -51.68 10.96
C ILE A 607 -40.58 -50.81 10.57
N ILE A 608 -40.31 -49.64 9.99
CA ILE A 608 -41.31 -48.70 9.50
C ILE A 608 -40.94 -48.32 8.06
N SER A 609 -41.88 -48.51 7.12
CA SER A 609 -41.69 -48.07 5.74
C SER A 609 -41.57 -46.54 5.65
N ASN A 610 -41.15 -46.02 4.50
CA ASN A 610 -41.04 -44.57 4.26
C ASN A 610 -42.39 -43.84 4.12
N GLY A 611 -43.44 -44.31 4.80
CA GLY A 611 -44.78 -43.75 4.74
C GLY A 611 -45.52 -44.08 3.43
N ILE A 612 -45.14 -45.18 2.78
CA ILE A 612 -45.85 -45.78 1.63
C ILE A 612 -46.41 -47.12 2.07
#